data_AF-A0A7S1WPF2-F1
#
_entry.id   AF-A0A7S1WPF2-F1
#
_cell.length_a   1.000
_cell.length_b   1.000
_cell.length_c   1.000
_cell.angle_alpha   90.00
_cell.angle_beta   90.00
_cell.angle_gamma   90.00
#
_symmetry.space_group_name_H-M   'P 1'
#
loop_
_entity.id
_entity.type
_entity.pdbx_description
1 polymer ?
#
loop_
_entity_poly.entity_id
_entity_poly.type
_entity_poly.pdbx_seq_one_letter_code
_entity_poly.pdbx_strand_id
1 'polypeptide(L)'
;MGEAGMSDLLRKYVGSRREVPPWKEVKFRCSFHNTIYDVLKARGFRETDAELDWDLFWCDKEWIHEVFDHIHLQPHQRVNHFRNHYELTRKDLLVKNIKRAQRQAQRDGLSEDAQSYGACSPTTFMLPLEYSMFVEEFKKQQANGAIWIMKPVGKSQGKGIFLFDKLSQVSGWRQDPKWLRRDDDGGRRGGADKDEEERKEAE
;
A
#
# COMPACT_ATOMS: atom_id res chain seq x y z
N MET A 1 42.06 7.24 -11.97
CA MET A 1 41.13 6.50 -11.10
C MET A 1 40.87 7.38 -9.89
N GLY A 2 39.74 8.09 -9.87
CA GLY A 2 39.38 8.97 -8.75
C GLY A 2 38.73 8.15 -7.64
N GLU A 3 39.31 8.16 -6.45
CA GLU A 3 38.67 7.59 -5.26
C GLU A 3 37.37 8.34 -4.99
N ALA A 4 36.25 7.61 -4.99
CA ALA A 4 34.97 8.12 -4.52
C ALA A 4 35.06 8.30 -2.99
N GLY A 5 35.57 9.45 -2.56
CA GLY A 5 35.61 9.85 -1.16
C GLY A 5 34.18 9.95 -0.60
N MET A 6 33.97 9.30 0.55
CA MET A 6 32.74 9.38 1.33
C MET A 6 32.37 10.84 1.58
N SER A 7 31.14 11.22 1.25
CA SER A 7 30.69 12.62 1.35
C SER A 7 30.85 13.14 2.79
N ASP A 8 31.21 14.41 2.95
CA ASP A 8 31.39 15.03 4.27
C ASP A 8 30.11 14.97 5.13
N LEU A 9 28.94 14.90 4.49
CA LEU A 9 27.66 14.59 5.14
C LEU A 9 27.69 13.21 5.79
N LEU A 10 28.08 12.16 5.06
CA LEU A 10 28.18 10.80 5.60
C LEU A 10 29.25 10.67 6.70
N ARG A 11 30.36 11.38 6.55
CA ARG A 11 31.45 11.44 7.54
C ARG A 11 30.99 12.00 8.89
N LYS A 12 30.01 12.91 8.90
CA LYS A 12 29.37 13.44 10.11
C LYS A 12 28.46 12.44 10.81
N TYR A 13 27.85 11.52 10.05
CA TYR A 13 26.90 10.52 10.56
C TYR A 13 27.57 9.21 10.99
N VAL A 14 28.70 8.84 10.38
CA VAL A 14 29.45 7.62 10.69
C VAL A 14 30.51 7.92 11.76
N GLY A 15 30.26 7.47 12.99
CA GLY A 15 31.28 7.45 14.06
C GLY A 15 31.30 8.65 15.02
N SER A 16 30.45 9.66 14.85
CA SER A 16 30.30 10.69 15.88
C SER A 16 29.59 10.10 17.12
N ARG A 17 30.21 10.20 18.30
CA ARG A 17 29.50 10.03 19.58
C ARG A 17 28.41 11.10 19.60
N ARG A 18 27.17 10.69 19.32
CA ARG A 18 26.01 11.55 19.48
C ARG A 18 25.95 11.92 20.96
N GLU A 19 26.14 13.20 21.30
CA GLU A 19 25.58 13.74 22.54
C GLU A 19 24.14 13.24 22.60
N VAL A 20 23.69 12.69 23.72
CA VAL A 20 22.32 12.21 23.87
C VAL A 20 21.42 13.44 23.82
N PRO A 21 20.77 13.76 22.69
CA PRO A 21 19.81 14.83 22.57
C PRO A 21 18.60 14.48 23.45
N PRO A 22 17.72 15.45 23.74
CA PRO A 22 16.73 15.38 24.82
C PRO A 22 15.65 14.29 24.65
N TRP A 23 15.78 13.37 23.70
CA TRP A 23 14.82 12.30 23.41
C TRP A 23 14.61 11.25 24.50
N LYS A 24 15.23 11.37 25.67
CA LYS A 24 14.82 10.58 26.85
C LYS A 24 13.36 10.84 27.24
N GLU A 25 12.77 11.93 26.77
CA GLU A 25 11.37 12.28 27.01
C GLU A 25 10.39 11.80 25.93
N VAL A 26 10.86 11.27 24.80
CA VAL A 26 9.97 10.84 23.71
C VAL A 26 9.19 9.59 24.16
N LYS A 27 7.87 9.75 24.25
CA LYS A 27 6.93 8.66 24.50
C LYS A 27 6.58 8.01 23.17
N PHE A 28 6.79 6.71 23.05
CA PHE A 28 6.41 5.95 21.87
C PHE A 28 5.38 4.88 22.19
N ARG A 29 4.51 4.63 21.22
CA ARG A 29 3.59 3.51 21.16
C ARG A 29 3.89 2.70 19.90
N CYS A 30 3.72 1.39 19.93
CA CYS A 30 3.89 0.55 18.76
C CYS A 30 2.80 -0.54 18.71
N SER A 31 2.17 -0.74 17.56
CA SER A 31 1.20 -1.83 17.38
C SER A 31 1.84 -3.22 17.46
N PHE A 32 3.17 -3.31 17.28
CA PHE A 32 3.87 -4.57 17.13
C PHE A 32 5.12 -4.65 18.00
N HIS A 33 5.35 -5.80 18.62
CA HIS A 33 6.63 -6.12 19.26
C HIS A 33 7.57 -6.77 18.24
N ASN A 34 8.18 -5.94 17.39
CA ASN A 34 9.08 -6.38 16.32
C ASN A 34 10.39 -5.57 16.33
N THR A 35 11.20 -5.71 15.27
CA THR A 35 12.47 -4.98 15.16
C THR A 35 12.32 -3.46 15.31
N ILE A 36 11.18 -2.87 14.95
CA ILE A 36 10.93 -1.44 15.17
C ILE A 36 10.83 -1.13 16.66
N TYR A 37 10.09 -1.96 17.40
CA TYR A 37 9.99 -1.87 18.85
C TYR A 37 11.38 -1.94 19.50
N ASP A 38 12.19 -2.95 19.15
CA ASP A 38 13.54 -3.13 19.68
C ASP A 38 14.42 -1.92 19.41
N VAL A 39 14.30 -1.35 18.21
CA VAL A 39 15.04 -0.17 17.77
C VAL A 39 14.62 1.10 18.53
N LEU A 40 13.33 1.27 18.83
CA LEU A 40 12.83 2.40 19.62
C LEU A 40 13.27 2.28 21.08
N LYS A 41 13.23 1.06 21.65
CA LYS A 41 13.74 0.78 23.00
C LYS A 41 15.25 1.00 23.10
N ALA A 42 16.03 0.51 22.13
CA ALA A 42 17.49 0.69 22.09
C ALA A 42 17.91 2.16 21.98
N ARG A 43 17.04 3.03 21.44
CA ARG A 43 17.24 4.49 21.42
C ARG A 43 16.95 5.18 22.75
N GLY A 44 16.36 4.47 23.72
CA GLY A 44 16.01 4.99 25.03
C GLY A 44 14.69 5.77 25.06
N PHE A 45 13.79 5.54 24.08
CA PHE A 45 12.45 6.13 24.12
C PHE A 45 11.60 5.43 25.17
N ARG A 46 10.68 6.16 25.80
CA ARG A 46 9.78 5.63 26.83
C ARG A 46 8.55 5.03 26.18
N GLU A 47 8.30 3.76 26.41
CA GLU A 47 7.06 3.13 25.97
C GLU A 47 5.86 3.63 26.79
N THR A 48 4.72 3.78 26.13
CA THR A 48 3.44 4.15 26.75
C THR A 48 2.31 3.35 26.13
N ASP A 49 1.37 2.91 26.98
CA ASP A 49 0.12 2.27 26.58
C ASP A 49 -1.05 3.25 26.51
N ALA A 50 -0.80 4.54 26.78
CA ALA A 50 -1.83 5.56 26.73
C ALA A 50 -2.40 5.71 25.32
N GLU A 51 -3.72 5.89 25.21
CA GLU A 51 -4.38 5.98 23.91
C GLU A 51 -4.01 7.23 23.13
N LEU A 52 -3.85 8.37 23.83
CA LEU A 52 -3.64 9.69 23.25
C LEU A 52 -2.39 10.42 23.78
N ASP A 53 -1.73 9.92 24.83
CA ASP A 53 -0.52 10.53 25.41
C ASP A 53 0.74 9.81 24.91
N TRP A 54 1.16 10.17 23.71
CA TRP A 54 2.35 9.66 23.02
C TRP A 54 2.87 10.73 22.04
N ASP A 55 4.16 10.70 21.73
CA ASP A 55 4.79 11.57 20.74
C ASP A 55 4.91 10.88 19.37
N LEU A 56 5.28 9.59 19.38
CA LEU A 56 5.41 8.77 18.19
C LEU A 56 4.57 7.50 18.33
N PHE A 57 3.61 7.29 17.43
CA PHE A 57 2.91 6.02 17.33
C PHE A 57 3.29 5.32 16.02
N TRP A 58 4.02 4.21 16.15
CA TRP A 58 4.23 3.29 15.05
C TRP A 58 3.04 2.33 14.96
N CYS A 59 2.01 2.77 14.23
CA CYS A 59 0.75 2.05 14.08
C CYS A 59 0.76 1.11 12.87
N ASP A 60 -0.16 0.18 12.90
CA ASP A 60 -0.52 -0.65 11.75
C ASP A 60 -1.42 0.10 10.77
N LYS A 61 -1.65 -0.54 9.62
CA LYS A 61 -2.44 0.03 8.55
C LYS A 61 -3.91 0.11 8.96
N GLU A 62 -4.44 -0.91 9.62
CA GLU A 62 -5.85 -1.01 10.01
C GLU A 62 -6.25 0.15 10.93
N TRP A 63 -5.42 0.48 11.92
CA TRP A 63 -5.62 1.58 12.84
C TRP A 63 -5.71 2.94 12.12
N ILE A 64 -4.84 3.20 11.14
CA ILE A 64 -4.91 4.50 10.41
C ILE A 64 -6.21 4.64 9.62
N HIS A 65 -6.77 3.54 9.13
CA HIS A 65 -8.04 3.55 8.40
C HIS A 65 -9.23 3.84 9.32
N GLU A 66 -9.23 3.27 10.53
CA GLU A 66 -10.33 3.41 11.48
C GLU A 66 -10.30 4.75 12.21
N VAL A 67 -9.11 5.23 12.55
CA VAL A 67 -8.96 6.25 13.59
C VAL A 67 -8.69 7.64 13.05
N PHE A 68 -8.05 7.76 11.88
CA PHE A 68 -7.65 9.06 11.34
C PHE A 68 -8.85 9.96 10.93
N ASP A 69 -10.03 9.38 10.76
CA ASP A 69 -11.27 10.10 10.46
C ASP A 69 -11.95 10.64 11.71
N HIS A 70 -11.62 10.10 12.88
CA HIS A 70 -12.26 10.40 14.16
C HIS A 70 -11.35 11.10 15.17
N ILE A 71 -10.03 11.01 15.00
CA ILE A 71 -9.05 11.59 15.91
C ILE A 71 -8.23 12.68 15.23
N HIS A 72 -8.22 13.85 15.87
CA HIS A 72 -7.33 14.94 15.51
C HIS A 72 -6.01 14.78 16.28
N LEU A 73 -4.95 14.48 15.55
CA LEU A 73 -3.61 14.38 16.14
C LEU A 73 -3.12 15.75 16.61
N GLN A 74 -2.46 15.77 17.77
CA GLN A 74 -1.83 16.97 18.29
C GLN A 74 -0.61 17.38 17.45
N PRO A 75 -0.21 18.67 17.44
CA PRO A 75 0.91 19.13 16.61
C PRO A 75 2.26 18.45 16.87
N HIS A 76 2.45 17.83 18.05
CA HIS A 76 3.66 17.07 18.40
C HIS A 76 3.57 15.59 17.99
N GLN A 77 2.35 15.07 17.81
CA GLN A 77 2.12 13.66 17.51
C GLN A 77 2.54 13.29 16.09
N ARG A 78 3.23 12.17 15.95
CA ARG A 78 3.69 11.62 14.67
C ARG A 78 3.23 10.18 14.52
N VAL A 79 2.78 9.84 13.32
CA VAL A 79 2.42 8.49 12.89
C VAL A 79 3.19 8.13 11.62
N ASN A 80 3.38 6.83 11.37
CA ASN A 80 4.15 6.29 10.25
C ASN A 80 3.33 6.15 8.94
N HIS A 81 2.07 6.57 8.91
CA HIS A 81 1.19 6.43 7.76
C HIS A 81 0.57 7.77 7.34
N PHE A 82 0.40 7.95 6.03
CA PHE A 82 -0.41 9.02 5.44
C PHE A 82 -1.84 8.53 5.20
N ARG A 83 -2.85 9.37 5.45
CA ARG A 83 -4.29 9.05 5.32
C ARG A 83 -4.64 8.34 4.00
N ASN A 84 -4.18 8.89 2.87
CA ASN A 84 -4.50 8.37 1.53
C ASN A 84 -3.35 7.58 0.89
N HIS A 85 -2.52 6.92 1.70
CA HIS A 85 -1.36 6.17 1.20
C HIS A 85 -1.73 5.11 0.14
N TYR A 86 -2.94 4.56 0.21
CA TYR A 86 -3.46 3.54 -0.71
C TYR A 86 -3.59 4.01 -2.17
N GLU A 87 -3.66 5.33 -2.42
CA GLU A 87 -3.70 5.90 -3.77
C GLU A 87 -2.45 5.56 -4.60
N LEU A 88 -1.31 5.33 -3.93
CA LEU A 88 -0.04 4.95 -4.56
C LEU A 88 0.36 3.49 -4.28
N THR A 89 -0.10 2.89 -3.18
CA THR A 89 0.30 1.53 -2.81
C THR A 89 -0.63 0.43 -3.32
N ARG A 90 -1.88 0.77 -3.69
CA ARG A 90 -2.83 -0.18 -4.30
C ARG A 90 -2.68 -0.16 -5.82
N LYS A 91 -2.54 -1.33 -6.47
CA LYS A 91 -2.12 -1.43 -7.88
C LYS A 91 -3.10 -0.77 -8.85
N ASP A 92 -4.40 -0.92 -8.61
CA ASP A 92 -5.47 -0.33 -9.42
C ASP A 92 -5.48 1.20 -9.32
N LEU A 93 -5.35 1.74 -8.10
CA LEU A 93 -5.31 3.19 -7.85
C LEU A 93 -4.03 3.82 -8.37
N LEU A 94 -2.87 3.14 -8.21
CA LEU A 94 -1.61 3.59 -8.78
C LEU A 94 -1.73 3.78 -10.30
N VAL A 95 -2.24 2.78 -11.02
CA VAL A 95 -2.42 2.85 -12.47
C VAL A 95 -3.42 3.93 -12.85
N LYS A 96 -4.54 4.05 -12.12
CA LYS A 96 -5.53 5.11 -12.35
C LYS A 96 -4.94 6.50 -12.16
N ASN A 97 -4.13 6.70 -11.12
CA ASN A 97 -3.50 7.97 -10.80
C ASN A 97 -2.39 8.34 -11.79
N ILE A 98 -1.56 7.39 -12.22
CA ILE A 98 -0.56 7.61 -13.27
C ILE A 98 -1.24 7.98 -14.60
N LYS A 99 -2.27 7.22 -15.03
CA LYS A 99 -3.05 7.56 -16.23
C LYS A 99 -3.68 8.95 -16.14
N ARG A 100 -4.20 9.34 -14.97
CA ARG A 100 -4.76 10.68 -14.73
C ARG A 100 -3.68 11.77 -14.84
N ALA A 101 -2.54 11.59 -14.18
CA ALA A 101 -1.42 12.53 -14.21
C ALA A 101 -0.87 12.71 -15.63
N GLN A 102 -0.73 11.61 -16.38
CA GLN A 102 -0.31 11.64 -17.77
C GLN A 102 -1.27 12.47 -18.64
N ARG A 103 -2.58 12.23 -18.56
CA ARG A 103 -3.58 12.98 -19.32
C ARG A 103 -3.61 14.45 -18.94
N GLN A 104 -3.41 14.76 -17.66
CA GLN A 104 -3.36 16.14 -17.19
C GLN A 104 -2.14 16.86 -17.76
N ALA A 105 -0.95 16.25 -17.68
CA ALA A 105 0.26 16.79 -18.27
C ALA A 105 0.11 17.04 -19.79
N GLN A 106 -0.55 16.13 -20.52
CA GLN A 106 -0.86 16.33 -21.95
C GLN A 106 -1.77 17.54 -22.20
N ARG A 107 -2.79 17.75 -21.36
CA ARG A 107 -3.68 18.92 -21.47
C ARG A 107 -2.97 20.22 -21.15
N ASP A 108 -2.03 20.18 -20.22
CA ASP A 108 -1.27 21.36 -19.77
C ASP A 108 -0.05 21.66 -20.67
N GLY A 109 0.15 20.89 -21.74
CA GLY A 109 1.25 21.06 -22.69
C GLY A 109 2.61 20.57 -22.17
N LEU A 110 2.64 19.85 -21.05
CA LEU A 110 3.84 19.29 -20.43
C LEU A 110 4.21 17.94 -21.06
N SER A 111 4.72 17.99 -22.29
CA SER A 111 5.02 16.79 -23.09
C SER A 111 6.04 15.86 -22.43
N GLU A 112 7.10 16.39 -21.81
CA GLU A 112 8.14 15.60 -21.15
C GLU A 112 7.60 14.82 -19.93
N ASP A 113 6.78 15.48 -19.11
CA ASP A 113 6.13 14.84 -17.95
C ASP A 113 5.17 13.75 -18.41
N ALA A 114 4.35 14.03 -19.42
CA ALA A 114 3.43 13.05 -19.99
C ALA A 114 4.16 11.81 -20.54
N GLN A 115 5.31 12.00 -21.19
CA GLN A 115 6.15 10.89 -21.65
C GLN A 115 6.74 10.12 -20.47
N SER A 116 7.22 10.82 -19.44
CA SER A 116 7.80 10.21 -18.24
C SER A 116 6.79 9.32 -17.50
N TYR A 117 5.55 9.79 -17.33
CA TYR A 117 4.46 8.98 -16.75
C TYR A 117 4.12 7.74 -17.60
N GLY A 118 4.16 7.88 -18.92
CA GLY A 118 3.94 6.76 -19.83
C GLY A 118 5.08 5.73 -19.83
N ALA A 119 6.32 6.19 -19.68
CA ALA A 119 7.49 5.33 -19.65
C ALA A 119 7.64 4.55 -18.34
N CYS A 120 7.21 5.12 -17.21
CA CYS A 120 7.38 4.50 -15.89
C CYS A 120 6.30 3.47 -15.53
N SER A 121 5.20 3.39 -16.29
CA SER A 121 4.12 2.42 -16.06
C SER A 121 3.90 1.54 -17.28
N PRO A 122 3.99 0.20 -17.15
CA PRO A 122 3.62 -0.68 -18.25
C PRO A 122 2.13 -0.55 -18.59
N THR A 123 1.77 -0.89 -19.82
CA THR A 123 0.36 -0.96 -20.25
C THR A 123 -0.42 -1.88 -19.33
N THR A 124 -1.37 -1.31 -18.60
CA THR A 124 -2.11 -2.01 -17.55
C THR A 124 -3.61 -1.77 -17.67
N PHE A 125 -4.39 -2.81 -17.41
CA PHE A 125 -5.85 -2.81 -17.47
C PHE A 125 -6.45 -3.35 -16.16
N MET A 126 -7.52 -2.72 -15.68
CA MET A 126 -8.29 -3.13 -14.51
C MET A 126 -9.45 -4.02 -14.94
N LEU A 127 -9.39 -5.32 -14.64
CA LEU A 127 -10.48 -6.24 -14.96
C LEU A 127 -11.48 -6.36 -13.78
N PRO A 128 -12.79 -6.54 -14.04
CA PRO A 128 -13.42 -6.72 -15.36
C PRO A 128 -13.68 -5.40 -16.12
N LEU A 129 -13.49 -4.24 -15.49
CA LEU A 129 -13.92 -2.93 -16.01
C LEU A 129 -13.35 -2.56 -17.39
N GLU A 130 -12.07 -2.83 -17.62
CA GLU A 130 -11.34 -2.52 -18.86
C GLU A 130 -11.13 -3.78 -19.73
N TYR A 131 -11.96 -4.83 -19.58
CA TYR A 131 -11.78 -6.11 -20.28
C TYR A 131 -11.79 -5.99 -21.80
N SER A 132 -12.71 -5.20 -22.37
CA SER A 132 -12.79 -4.98 -23.82
C SER A 132 -11.50 -4.36 -24.38
N MET A 133 -11.05 -3.27 -23.75
CA MET A 133 -9.80 -2.58 -24.13
C MET A 133 -8.59 -3.50 -24.00
N PHE A 134 -8.54 -4.30 -22.93
CA PHE A 134 -7.51 -5.30 -22.73
C PHE A 134 -7.50 -6.33 -23.88
N VAL A 135 -8.66 -6.87 -24.29
CA VAL A 135 -8.73 -7.86 -25.37
C VAL A 135 -8.24 -7.28 -26.70
N GLU A 136 -8.57 -6.04 -27.00
CA GLU A 136 -8.11 -5.35 -28.21
C GLU A 136 -6.58 -5.22 -28.21
N GLU A 137 -6.00 -4.77 -27.11
CA GLU A 137 -4.55 -4.60 -26.99
C GLU A 137 -3.81 -5.94 -26.97
N PHE A 138 -4.37 -6.94 -26.30
CA PHE A 138 -3.83 -8.30 -26.26
C PHE A 138 -3.70 -8.86 -27.68
N LYS A 139 -4.74 -8.75 -28.52
CA LYS A 139 -4.71 -9.25 -29.90
C LYS A 139 -3.66 -8.56 -30.76
N LYS A 140 -3.43 -7.26 -30.57
CA LYS A 140 -2.37 -6.51 -31.28
C LYS A 140 -0.99 -7.01 -30.91
N GLN A 141 -0.75 -7.26 -29.62
CA GLN A 141 0.57 -7.67 -29.12
C GLN A 141 0.81 -9.18 -29.22
N GLN A 142 -0.23 -9.99 -29.38
CA GLN A 142 -0.12 -11.45 -29.49
C GLN A 142 0.72 -11.89 -30.70
N ALA A 143 0.63 -11.17 -31.83
CA ALA A 143 1.45 -11.43 -33.01
C ALA A 143 2.97 -11.31 -32.72
N ASN A 144 3.33 -10.53 -31.70
CA ASN A 144 4.71 -10.30 -31.28
C ASN A 144 5.15 -11.23 -30.14
N GLY A 145 4.32 -12.21 -29.77
CA GLY A 145 4.63 -13.15 -28.68
C GLY A 145 4.63 -12.51 -27.29
N ALA A 146 3.86 -11.44 -27.08
CA ALA A 146 3.81 -10.75 -25.80
C ALA A 146 3.25 -11.63 -24.67
N ILE A 147 3.95 -11.62 -23.53
CA ILE A 147 3.52 -12.30 -22.30
C ILE A 147 2.91 -11.26 -21.36
N TRP A 148 1.75 -11.59 -20.79
CA TRP A 148 1.05 -10.73 -19.85
C TRP A 148 1.16 -11.27 -18.43
N ILE A 149 1.06 -10.37 -17.45
CA ILE A 149 1.12 -10.68 -16.02
C ILE A 149 -0.19 -10.27 -15.35
N MET A 150 -0.91 -11.23 -14.77
CA MET A 150 -2.08 -10.96 -13.93
C MET A 150 -1.62 -10.72 -12.50
N LYS A 151 -2.17 -9.69 -11.85
CA LYS A 151 -1.89 -9.40 -10.43
C LYS A 151 -3.19 -9.06 -9.69
N PRO A 152 -3.42 -9.62 -8.49
CA PRO A 152 -4.50 -9.17 -7.62
C PRO A 152 -4.23 -7.75 -7.09
N VAL A 153 -5.31 -6.98 -6.92
CA VAL A 153 -5.29 -5.57 -6.53
C VAL A 153 -4.63 -5.35 -5.17
N GLY A 154 -5.16 -5.99 -4.13
CA GLY A 154 -4.77 -5.76 -2.73
C GLY A 154 -3.81 -6.79 -2.12
N LYS A 155 -3.30 -7.77 -2.89
CA LYS A 155 -2.35 -8.77 -2.35
C LYS A 155 -0.89 -8.42 -2.62
N SER A 156 -0.02 -8.94 -1.77
CA SER A 156 1.43 -8.78 -1.82
C SER A 156 2.13 -10.15 -1.89
N GLN A 157 3.47 -10.16 -1.91
CA GLN A 157 4.31 -11.38 -1.86
C GLN A 157 4.13 -12.35 -3.04
N GLY A 158 3.70 -11.85 -4.21
CA GLY A 158 3.53 -12.69 -5.41
C GLY A 158 2.32 -13.64 -5.38
N LYS A 159 1.54 -13.66 -4.30
CA LYS A 159 0.38 -14.55 -4.17
C LYS A 159 -0.70 -14.19 -5.19
N GLY A 160 -1.09 -15.16 -6.01
CA GLY A 160 -2.09 -14.99 -7.07
C GLY A 160 -1.58 -14.28 -8.32
N ILE A 161 -0.26 -14.05 -8.45
CA ILE A 161 0.36 -13.59 -9.69
C ILE A 161 0.55 -14.78 -10.61
N PHE A 162 0.21 -14.61 -11.88
CA PHE A 162 0.53 -15.59 -12.92
C PHE A 162 0.80 -14.91 -14.26
N LEU A 163 1.58 -15.58 -15.10
CA LEU A 163 1.83 -15.18 -16.48
C LEU A 163 0.84 -15.88 -17.40
N PHE A 164 0.44 -15.21 -18.47
CA PHE A 164 -0.44 -15.80 -19.47
C PHE A 164 -0.14 -15.21 -20.86
N ASP A 165 -0.34 -16.05 -21.87
CA ASP A 165 -0.10 -15.75 -23.29
C ASP A 165 -1.31 -16.13 -24.17
N LYS A 166 -2.38 -16.65 -23.55
CA LYS A 166 -3.65 -16.99 -24.22
C LYS A 166 -4.85 -16.36 -23.51
N LEU A 167 -5.76 -15.77 -24.27
CA LEU A 167 -7.00 -15.17 -23.72
C LEU A 167 -7.88 -16.15 -22.94
N SER A 168 -7.84 -17.45 -23.28
CA SER A 168 -8.63 -18.48 -22.60
C SER A 168 -8.26 -18.58 -21.11
N GLN A 169 -7.00 -18.33 -20.75
CA GLN A 169 -6.50 -18.39 -19.37
C GLN A 169 -7.07 -17.28 -18.49
N VAL A 170 -7.61 -16.20 -19.08
CA VAL A 170 -8.20 -15.06 -18.37
C VAL A 170 -9.68 -14.84 -18.70
N SER A 171 -10.33 -15.84 -19.30
CA SER A 171 -11.74 -15.78 -19.69
C SER A 171 -12.71 -15.63 -18.51
N GLY A 172 -12.35 -16.15 -17.32
CA GLY A 172 -13.14 -16.04 -16.10
C GLY A 172 -13.28 -14.62 -15.55
N TRP A 173 -12.41 -13.69 -15.96
CA TRP A 173 -12.44 -12.27 -15.54
C TRP A 173 -13.29 -11.39 -16.48
N ARG A 174 -14.13 -12.01 -17.31
CA ARG A 174 -15.10 -11.32 -18.18
C ARG A 174 -16.31 -10.77 -17.44
N GLN A 175 -16.71 -11.38 -16.32
CA GLN A 175 -18.01 -11.14 -15.69
C GLN A 175 -17.93 -10.24 -14.45
N ASP A 176 -18.77 -9.20 -14.50
CA ASP A 176 -19.41 -8.33 -13.49
C ASP A 176 -18.69 -8.06 -12.14
N PRO A 177 -18.56 -6.79 -11.69
CA PRO A 177 -17.77 -6.38 -10.53
C PRO A 177 -18.43 -6.67 -9.17
N LYS A 178 -19.02 -7.86 -8.98
CA LYS A 178 -19.49 -8.32 -7.67
C LYS A 178 -18.33 -8.45 -6.66
N TRP A 179 -17.12 -8.70 -7.13
CA TRP A 179 -15.91 -8.76 -6.30
C TRP A 179 -15.36 -7.37 -5.93
N LEU A 180 -15.62 -6.33 -6.73
CA LEU A 180 -15.21 -4.95 -6.40
C LEU A 180 -15.99 -4.41 -5.18
N ARG A 181 -17.16 -4.99 -4.87
CA ARG A 181 -17.98 -4.63 -3.70
C ARG A 181 -17.60 -5.40 -2.43
N ARG A 182 -16.79 -6.45 -2.52
CA ARG A 182 -16.50 -7.33 -1.37
C ARG A 182 -15.31 -6.89 -0.53
N ASP A 183 -14.41 -6.09 -1.09
CA ASP A 183 -13.21 -5.64 -0.39
C ASP A 183 -13.38 -4.27 0.32
N ASP A 184 -14.58 -3.68 0.29
CA ASP A 184 -14.94 -2.44 1.02
C ASP A 184 -15.67 -2.73 2.34
N ASP A 185 -16.08 -3.97 2.59
CA ASP A 185 -16.65 -4.37 3.88
C ASP A 185 -15.52 -4.82 4.82
N GLY A 186 -14.84 -3.82 5.37
CA GLY A 186 -14.00 -3.99 6.55
C GLY A 186 -14.83 -4.59 7.69
N GLY A 187 -14.72 -5.90 7.87
CA GLY A 187 -14.67 -6.50 9.20
C GLY A 187 -15.90 -6.33 10.11
N ARG A 188 -17.11 -6.14 9.59
CA ARG A 188 -18.32 -6.35 10.40
C ARG A 188 -18.69 -7.84 10.41
N ARG A 189 -17.89 -8.65 11.11
CA ARG A 189 -18.35 -10.00 11.53
C ARG A 189 -19.35 -9.82 12.67
N GLY A 190 -20.63 -9.78 12.32
CA GLY A 190 -21.68 -10.22 13.22
C GLY A 190 -21.46 -11.71 13.55
N GLY A 191 -20.99 -11.97 14.76
CA GLY A 191 -21.01 -13.29 15.37
C GLY A 191 -22.27 -13.40 16.21
N ALA A 192 -23.32 -13.97 15.65
CA ALA A 192 -24.49 -14.55 16.32
C ALA A 192 -25.26 -15.34 15.25
N ASP A 193 -25.99 -16.37 15.65
CA ASP A 193 -26.93 -17.16 14.84
C ASP A 193 -26.36 -18.33 14.01
N LYS A 194 -25.41 -19.08 14.56
CA LYS A 194 -25.20 -20.48 14.12
C LYS A 194 -25.17 -21.55 15.23
N ASP A 195 -25.24 -21.18 16.50
CA ASP A 195 -25.18 -22.15 17.61
C ASP A 195 -26.56 -22.52 18.20
N GLU A 196 -27.67 -22.04 17.63
CA GLU A 196 -29.02 -22.32 18.17
C GLU A 196 -29.77 -23.47 17.47
N GLU A 197 -29.26 -23.97 16.33
CA GLU A 197 -29.92 -25.04 15.57
C GLU A 197 -29.44 -26.45 15.96
N GLU A 198 -28.24 -26.61 16.52
CA GLU A 198 -27.70 -27.92 16.96
C GLU A 198 -28.15 -28.34 18.36
N ARG A 199 -28.87 -27.48 19.11
CA ARG A 199 -29.33 -27.80 20.48
C ARG A 199 -30.77 -28.34 20.56
N LYS A 200 -31.47 -28.49 19.43
CA LYS A 200 -32.85 -29.01 19.37
C LYS A 200 -33.00 -30.43 18.82
N GLU A 201 -31.90 -31.11 18.48
CA GLU A 201 -31.91 -32.53 18.10
C GLU A 201 -31.40 -33.47 19.20
N ALA A 202 -31.19 -32.97 20.43
CA ALA A 202 -30.69 -33.75 21.56
C ALA A 202 -31.60 -33.72 22.81
N GLU A 203 -32.87 -33.33 22.69
CA GLU A 203 -33.91 -33.56 23.72
C GLU A 203 -35.08 -34.36 23.15
#